data_AF-A0A0V1HKA2-F1
#
_entry.id   AF-A0A0V1HKA2-F1
#
_cell.length_a   1.000
_cell.length_b   1.000
_cell.length_c   1.000
_cell.angle_alpha   90.00
_cell.angle_beta   90.00
_cell.angle_gamma   90.00
#
_symmetry.space_group_name_H-M   'P 1'
#
loop_
_entity.id
_entity.type
_entity.pdbx_description
1 polymer ?
#
loop_
_entity_poly.entity_id
_entity_poly.type
_entity_poly.pdbx_seq_one_letter_code
_entity_poly.pdbx_strand_id
1 'polypeptide(L)'
;MYIMTYLNHFTKFCILSPLKSKRAEEVASKLLEIFYTFSCSGILQSNNGQVFSNAIIAELKTCWPELKLVTNRPRHPQSHAAVDANDGQWD
;
A
#
# COMPACT_ATOMS: atom_id res chain seq x y z
N MET A 1 4.11 -0.48 17.19
CA MET A 1 2.78 -0.93 16.73
C MET A 1 2.43 -0.16 15.48
N TYR A 2 2.04 -0.85 14.41
CA TYR A 2 1.67 -0.22 13.14
C TYR A 2 0.24 -0.59 12.78
N ILE A 3 -0.44 0.29 12.06
CA ILE A 3 -1.80 0.06 11.57
C ILE A 3 -1.77 0.26 10.07
N MET A 4 -2.17 -0.76 9.31
CA MET A 4 -2.46 -0.65 7.90
C MET A 4 -3.85 -0.05 7.73
N THR A 5 -3.94 1.02 6.94
CA THR A 5 -5.21 1.62 6.54
C THR A 5 -5.44 1.32 5.07
N TYR A 6 -6.48 0.54 4.77
CA TYR A 6 -6.94 0.29 3.42
C TYR A 6 -8.25 1.05 3.19
N LEU A 7 -8.25 1.96 2.21
CA LEU A 7 -9.41 2.74 1.83
C LEU A 7 -9.94 2.24 0.49
N ASN A 8 -11.18 1.75 0.48
CA ASN A 8 -11.86 1.47 -0.77
C ASN A 8 -12.58 2.73 -1.24
N HIS A 9 -12.06 3.35 -2.30
CA HIS A 9 -12.64 4.58 -2.84
C HIS A 9 -14.00 4.39 -3.51
N PHE A 10 -14.32 3.17 -3.97
CA PHE A 10 -15.59 2.88 -4.66
C PHE A 10 -16.72 2.67 -3.64
N THR A 11 -16.53 1.78 -2.68
CA THR A 11 -17.53 1.42 -1.67
C THR A 11 -17.49 2.31 -0.42
N LYS A 12 -16.49 3.18 -0.29
CA LYS A 12 -16.27 4.10 0.85
C LYS A 12 -16.04 3.42 2.20
N PHE A 13 -15.74 2.12 2.23
CA PHE A 13 -15.34 1.47 3.48
C PHE A 13 -13.84 1.65 3.76
N CYS A 14 -13.50 1.60 5.04
CA CYS A 14 -12.13 1.63 5.55
C CYS A 14 -11.86 0.35 6.33
N ILE A 15 -10.72 -0.28 6.08
CA ILE A 15 -10.23 -1.44 6.84
C ILE A 15 -8.97 -1.00 7.57
N LEU A 16 -8.96 -1.22 8.89
CA LEU A 16 -7.80 -1.03 9.74
C LEU A 16 -7.30 -2.41 10.16
N SER A 17 -6.06 -2.74 9.80
CA SER A 17 -5.43 -4.00 10.23
C SER A 17 -4.20 -3.70 11.08
N PRO A 18 -4.07 -4.28 12.28
CA PRO A 18 -2.83 -4.20 13.03
C PRO A 18 -1.72 -4.92 12.26
N LEU A 19 -0.51 -4.36 12.31
CA LEU A 19 0.71 -4.93 11.76
C LEU A 19 1.77 -5.03 12.87
N LYS A 20 2.51 -6.13 12.86
CA LYS A 20 3.68 -6.37 13.71
C LYS A 20 4.87 -5.55 13.21
N SER A 21 4.99 -5.38 11.90
CA SER A 21 6.08 -4.65 11.25
C SER A 21 5.61 -3.88 10.02
N LYS A 22 6.45 -2.97 9.51
CA LYS A 22 6.24 -2.28 8.22
C LYS A 22 6.78 -3.08 7.03
N ARG A 23 7.07 -4.37 7.19
CA ARG A 23 7.65 -5.20 6.14
C ARG A 23 6.68 -5.38 4.97
N ALA A 24 7.19 -5.33 3.74
CA ALA A 24 6.39 -5.43 2.53
C ALA A 24 5.62 -6.76 2.46
N GLU A 25 6.24 -7.85 2.93
CA GLU A 25 5.66 -9.19 2.98
C GLU A 25 4.39 -9.23 3.84
N GLU A 26 4.44 -8.58 5.01
CA GLU A 26 3.30 -8.54 5.94
C GLU A 26 2.16 -7.69 5.37
N VAL A 27 2.49 -6.54 4.78
CA VAL A 27 1.50 -5.66 4.11
C VAL A 27 0.86 -6.37 2.92
N ALA A 28 1.65 -7.07 2.10
CA ALA A 28 1.16 -7.84 0.96
C ALA A 28 0.20 -8.95 1.40
N SER A 29 0.54 -9.69 2.47
CA SER A 29 -0.34 -10.72 3.04
C SER A 29 -1.70 -10.15 3.46
N LYS A 30 -1.71 -8.99 4.13
CA LYS A 30 -2.97 -8.31 4.51
C LYS A 30 -3.76 -7.76 3.34
N LEU A 31 -3.09 -7.27 2.30
CA LEU A 31 -3.77 -6.85 1.08
C LEU A 31 -4.41 -8.04 0.33
N LEU A 32 -3.75 -9.19 0.28
CA LEU A 32 -4.33 -10.41 -0.30
C LEU A 32 -5.60 -10.83 0.44
N GLU A 33 -5.56 -10.86 1.78
CA GLU A 33 -6.73 -11.18 2.62
C GLU A 33 -7.93 -10.27 2.27
N ILE A 34 -7.69 -8.97 2.09
CA ILE A 34 -8.71 -8.00 1.67
C ILE A 34 -9.20 -8.30 0.24
N PHE A 35 -8.30 -8.56 -0.70
CA PHE A 35 -8.69 -8.84 -2.09
C PHE A 35 -9.54 -10.10 -2.21
N TYR A 36 -9.22 -11.16 -1.48
CA TYR A 36 -10.03 -12.39 -1.45
C TYR A 36 -11.37 -12.20 -0.75
N THR A 37 -11.42 -11.41 0.33
CA THR A 37 -12.64 -11.21 1.11
C THR A 37 -13.66 -10.36 0.36
N PHE A 38 -13.21 -9.30 -0.31
CA PHE A 38 -14.09 -8.30 -0.93
C PHE A 38 -14.13 -8.36 -2.45
N SER A 39 -13.43 -9.34 -3.07
CA SER A 39 -13.28 -9.45 -4.53
C SER A 39 -12.90 -8.11 -5.18
N CYS A 40 -12.02 -7.34 -4.53
CA CYS A 40 -11.76 -5.96 -4.91
C CYS A 40 -10.77 -5.86 -6.07
N SER A 41 -11.07 -5.02 -7.06
CA SER A 41 -10.27 -4.83 -8.27
C SER A 41 -9.05 -3.93 -8.05
N GLY A 42 -7.86 -4.53 -8.14
CA GLY A 42 -6.76 -4.18 -9.06
C GLY A 42 -6.10 -2.79 -9.07
N ILE A 43 -6.57 -1.78 -8.35
CA ILE A 43 -5.90 -0.47 -8.30
C ILE A 43 -5.37 -0.24 -6.90
N LEU A 44 -4.03 -0.23 -6.76
CA LEU A 44 -3.36 0.03 -5.50
C LEU A 44 -2.67 1.39 -5.54
N GLN A 45 -3.10 2.28 -4.65
CA GLN A 45 -2.43 3.55 -4.38
C GLN A 45 -1.84 3.51 -2.98
N SER A 46 -0.52 3.72 -2.91
CA SER A 46 0.22 3.76 -1.66
C SER A 46 0.86 5.14 -1.51
N ASN A 47 0.79 5.69 -0.29
CA ASN A 47 1.42 6.95 0.10
C ASN A 47 2.82 6.73 0.70
N ASN A 48 3.27 5.48 0.84
CA ASN A 48 4.52 5.11 1.51
C ASN A 48 5.76 5.16 0.59
N GLY A 49 5.72 5.99 -0.47
CA GLY A 49 6.79 6.10 -1.45
C GLY A 49 6.85 4.95 -2.46
N GLN A 50 7.56 5.18 -3.58
CA GLN A 50 7.58 4.26 -4.72
C GLN A 50 8.35 2.96 -4.42
N VAL A 51 9.47 3.04 -3.72
CA VAL A 51 10.31 1.86 -3.40
C VAL A 51 9.52 0.84 -2.59
N PHE A 52 8.86 1.29 -1.53
CA PHE A 52 8.05 0.41 -0.70
C PHE A 52 6.83 -0.15 -1.44
N SER A 53 6.18 0.69 -2.26
CA SER A 53 5.06 0.25 -3.08
C SER A 53 5.47 -0.85 -4.07
N ASN A 54 6.64 -0.71 -4.70
CA ASN A 54 7.19 -1.72 -5.60
C ASN A 54 7.52 -3.03 -4.88
N ALA A 55 8.07 -2.94 -3.66
CA ALA A 55 8.33 -4.13 -2.83
C ALA A 55 7.03 -4.88 -2.51
N ILE A 56 5.98 -4.18 -2.09
CA ILE A 56 4.65 -4.80 -1.85
C ILE A 56 4.14 -5.47 -3.13
N ILE A 57 4.26 -4.82 -4.28
CA ILE A 57 3.81 -5.39 -5.56
C ILE A 57 4.60 -6.65 -5.93
N ALA A 58 5.91 -6.66 -5.69
CA ALA A 58 6.73 -7.84 -5.91
C ALA A 58 6.25 -9.01 -5.04
N GLU A 59 6.01 -8.78 -3.75
CA GLU A 59 5.45 -9.79 -2.84
C GLU A 59 4.07 -10.28 -3.27
N LEU A 60 3.17 -9.36 -3.65
CA LEU A 60 1.83 -9.71 -4.14
C LEU A 60 1.91 -10.58 -5.40
N LYS A 61 2.83 -10.30 -6.32
CA LYS A 61 3.02 -11.08 -7.55
C LYS A 61 3.66 -12.44 -7.30
N THR A 62 4.45 -12.60 -6.24
CA THR A 62 4.95 -13.92 -5.84
C THR A 62 3.79 -14.83 -5.42
N CYS A 63 2.79 -14.30 -4.70
CA CYS A 63 1.63 -15.06 -4.26
C CYS A 63 0.53 -15.18 -5.33
N TRP A 64 0.35 -14.16 -6.17
CA TRP A 64 -0.67 -14.10 -7.21
C TRP A 64 -0.11 -13.48 -8.50
N PRO A 65 0.59 -14.27 -9.34
CA PRO A 65 1.28 -13.76 -10.53
C PRO A 65 0.36 -13.08 -11.56
N GLU A 66 -0.86 -13.59 -11.70
CA GLU A 66 -1.89 -13.07 -12.62
C GLU A 66 -2.60 -11.79 -12.11
N LEU A 67 -2.23 -11.30 -10.92
CA LEU A 67 -2.85 -10.12 -10.32
C LEU A 67 -2.53 -8.87 -11.15
N LYS A 68 -3.57 -8.31 -11.77
CA LYS A 68 -3.49 -7.04 -12.50
C LYS A 68 -3.56 -5.87 -11.51
N LEU A 69 -2.39 -5.31 -11.20
CA LEU A 69 -2.27 -4.10 -10.39
C LEU A 69 -2.01 -2.88 -11.28
N VAL A 70 -2.84 -1.85 -11.11
CA VAL A 70 -2.62 -0.52 -11.67
C VAL A 70 -2.06 0.35 -10.54
N THR A 71 -0.80 0.74 -10.68
CA THR A 71 -0.15 1.74 -9.83
C THR A 71 -0.31 3.11 -10.45
N ASN A 72 -0.82 4.07 -9.68
CA ASN A 72 -0.79 5.46 -10.12
C ASN A 72 0.68 5.94 -10.15
N ARG A 73 1.10 6.55 -11.26
CA ARG A 73 2.41 7.21 -11.34
C ARG A 73 2.47 8.36 -10.31
N PRO A 74 3.67 8.73 -9.83
CA PRO A 74 3.82 9.88 -8.95
C PRO A 74 3.17 11.10 -9.59
N ARG A 75 2.16 11.66 -8.93
CA ARG A 75 1.69 13.00 -9.28
C ARG A 75 2.69 14.00 -8.72
N HIS A 76 3.06 14.96 -9.57
CA HIS A 76 3.91 16.11 -9.25
C HIS A 76 3.55 16.69 -7.86
N PRO A 77 4.53 17.06 -7.02
CA PRO A 77 4.27 17.53 -5.67
C PRO A 77 3.62 18.92 -5.73
N GLN A 78 2.30 18.97 -5.70
CA GLN A 78 1.56 20.20 -5.43
C GLN A 78 0.46 19.87 -4.43
N SER A 79 0.85 19.74 -3.16
CA SER A 79 0.01 20.09 -1.99
C SER A 79 0.62 19.75 -0.62
N HIS A 80 1.69 18.93 -0.52
CA HIS A 80 2.16 18.42 0.79
C HIS A 80 3.65 18.61 1.11
N ALA A 81 4.36 19.49 0.41
CA ALA A 81 5.79 19.77 0.68
C ALA A 81 6.04 20.64 1.93
N ALA A 82 5.06 20.80 2.83
CA ALA A 82 5.15 21.71 3.98
C ALA A 82 5.30 21.01 5.34
N VAL A 83 5.26 19.66 5.41
CA VAL A 83 5.26 18.96 6.71
C VAL A 83 6.46 18.04 6.97
N ASP A 84 7.21 17.59 5.97
CA ASP A 84 8.25 16.56 6.18
C ASP A 84 9.67 17.06 5.87
N ALA A 85 10.04 18.24 6.39
CA ALA A 85 11.41 18.75 6.33
C ALA A 85 12.28 18.35 7.54
N ASN A 86 11.84 17.40 8.37
CA ASN A 86 12.62 16.85 9.47
C ASN A 86 12.18 15.40 9.73
N ASP A 87 12.80 14.43 9.08
CA ASP A 87 13.29 13.24 9.77
C ASP A 87 14.28 12.50 8.87
N GLY A 88 15.47 12.33 9.42
CA GLY A 88 16.68 11.93 8.73
C GLY A 88 16.74 10.44 8.42
N GLN A 89 17.46 10.17 7.32
CA GLN A 89 18.47 9.14 7.20
C GLN A 89 18.05 7.69 7.55
N TRP A 90 17.69 6.95 6.51
CA TRP A 90 17.56 5.51 6.54
C TRP A 90 18.95 4.86 6.42
N ASP A 91 19.50 4.41 7.55
CA ASP A 91 20.27 3.16 7.65
C ASP A 91 19.34 2.07 8.22
#